data_AF-A0A160TJB4-F1
#
_entry.id   AF-A0A160TJB4-F1
#
_cell.length_a   1.000
_cell.length_b   1.000
_cell.length_c   1.000
_cell.angle_alpha   90.00
_cell.angle_beta   90.00
_cell.angle_gamma   90.00
#
_symmetry.space_group_name_H-M   'P 1'
#
loop_
_entity.id
_entity.type
_entity.pdbx_description
1 polymer ?
#
loop_
_entity_poly.entity_id
_entity_poly.type
_entity_poly.pdbx_seq_one_letter_code
_entity_poly.pdbx_strand_id
1 'polypeptide(L)' 'MKETGLLSGTLYPLLMRMTDQGLVEAEWREPAQPGRPARHAYRLTAAGFALALEMPDDRETFPSGGALA' A
#
# COMPACT_ATOMS: atom_id res chain seq x y z
N MET A 1 -7.86 -6.18 -9.14
CA MET A 1 -8.00 -6.38 -7.68
C MET A 1 -6.73 -5.86 -7.03
N LYS A 2 -6.79 -5.30 -5.81
CA LYS A 2 -5.58 -4.87 -5.08
C LYS A 2 -4.66 -6.09 -4.98
N GLU A 3 -3.46 -6.02 -5.55
CA GLU A 3 -2.50 -7.12 -5.66
C GLU A 3 -2.22 -7.83 -4.31
N THR A 4 -2.46 -7.12 -3.21
CA THR A 4 -2.25 -7.61 -1.84
C THR A 4 -3.38 -8.48 -1.27
N GLY A 5 -4.53 -8.60 -1.94
CA GLY A 5 -5.70 -9.31 -1.40
C GLY A 5 -6.33 -8.65 -0.16
N LEU A 6 -5.82 -7.51 0.31
CA LEU A 6 -6.27 -6.86 1.53
C LEU A 6 -7.58 -6.11 1.35
N LEU A 7 -8.51 -6.32 2.28
CA LEU A 7 -9.71 -5.52 2.42
C LEU A 7 -9.35 -4.08 2.76
N SER A 8 -10.14 -3.11 2.27
CA SER A 8 -9.92 -1.69 2.55
C SER A 8 -9.96 -1.37 4.05
N GLY A 9 -10.77 -2.10 4.83
CA GLY A 9 -10.83 -1.96 6.29
C GLY A 9 -9.53 -2.33 7.01
N THR A 10 -8.65 -3.10 6.36
CA THR A 10 -7.32 -3.46 6.88
C THR A 10 -6.23 -2.60 6.25
N LEU A 11 -6.36 -2.29 4.96
CA LEU A 11 -5.34 -1.55 4.22
C LEU A 11 -5.12 -0.13 4.77
N TYR A 12 -6.18 0.65 4.96
CA TYR A 12 -6.01 2.04 5.38
C TYR A 12 -5.42 2.17 6.78
N PRO A 13 -5.86 1.39 7.80
CA PRO A 13 -5.19 1.39 9.09
C PRO A 13 -3.71 0.98 9.03
N LEU A 14 -3.35 0.04 8.16
CA LEU A 14 -1.95 -0.35 7.96
C LEU A 14 -1.13 0.81 7.38
N LEU A 15 -1.62 1.47 6.32
CA LEU A 15 -0.94 2.60 5.70
C LEU A 15 -0.78 3.78 6.67
N MET A 16 -1.79 4.04 7.52
CA MET A 16 -1.68 5.05 8.58
C MET A 16 -0.58 4.71 9.58
N ARG A 17 -0.49 3.45 10.05
CA ARG A 17 0.58 3.02 10.96
C ARG A 17 1.96 3.12 10.32
N MET A 18 2.09 2.71 9.06
CA MET A 18 3.35 2.86 8.32
C MET A 18 3.75 4.32 8.16
N THR A 19 2.78 5.24 8.05
CA THR A 19 3.04 6.68 7.99
C THR A 19 3.52 7.20 9.34
N ASP A 20 2.86 6.79 10.43
CA ASP A 20 3.24 7.13 11.82
C ASP A 20 4.66 6.63 12.16
N GLN A 21 5.04 5.46 11.65
CA GLN A 21 6.38 4.89 11.78
C GLN A 21 7.43 5.52 10.82
N GLY A 22 7.05 6.48 9.97
CA GLY A 22 7.96 7.11 9.01
C GLY A 22 8.43 6.20 7.87
N LEU A 23 7.74 5.08 7.63
CA LEU A 23 8.06 4.12 6.57
C LEU A 23 7.47 4.55 5.21
N VAL A 24 6.36 5.28 5.24
CA VAL A 24 5.76 5.89 4.04
C VAL A 24 5.45 7.35 4.29
N GLU A 25 5.58 8.15 3.25
CA GLU A 25 4.98 9.47 3.16
C GLU A 25 3.57 9.35 2.59
N ALA A 26 2.68 10.26 3.01
CA ALA A 26 1.32 10.31 2.55
C ALA A 26 0.98 11.72 2.05
N GLU A 27 0.39 11.81 0.86
CA GLU A 27 0.02 13.08 0.25
C GLU A 27 -1.31 13.00 -0.49
N TRP A 28 -2.08 14.09 -0.45
CA TRP A 28 -3.24 14.24 -1.32
C TRP A 28 -2.77 14.63 -2.72
N ARG A 29 -3.01 13.76 -3.69
CA ARG A 29 -2.77 14.06 -5.10
C ARG A 29 -4.06 14.46 -5.79
N GLU A 30 -3.97 15.51 -6.57
CA GLU A 30 -5.03 15.95 -7.45
C GLU A 30 -5.43 14.83 -8.43
N PRO A 31 -6.71 14.80 -8.81
CA PRO A 31 -7.19 13.83 -9.78
C PRO A 31 -6.54 14.09 -11.15
N ALA A 32 -6.08 13.03 -11.80
CA ALA A 32 -5.52 13.13 -13.15
C ALA A 32 -6.58 13.50 -14.22
N GLN A 33 -7.86 13.37 -13.89
CA GLN A 33 -8.98 13.76 -14.74
C GLN A 33 -9.95 14.65 -13.96
N PRO A 34 -10.44 15.75 -14.57
CA PRO A 34 -11.43 16.61 -13.93
C PRO A 34 -12.71 15.83 -13.61
N GLY A 35 -13.30 16.11 -12.43
CA GLY A 35 -14.53 15.46 -11.94
C GLY A 35 -14.31 14.24 -11.04
N ARG A 36 -13.07 13.86 -10.73
CA ARG A 36 -12.76 12.79 -9.76
C ARG A 36 -12.31 13.40 -8.42
N PRO A 37 -12.55 12.73 -7.27
CA PRO A 37 -12.01 13.19 -6.00
C PRO A 37 -10.49 13.06 -5.97
N ALA A 38 -9.85 13.90 -5.15
CA ALA A 38 -8.44 13.75 -4.82
C ALA A 38 -8.17 12.36 -4.22
N ARG A 39 -6.97 11.82 -4.46
CA ARG A 39 -6.55 10.51 -3.95
C ARG A 39 -5.44 10.67 -2.93
N HIS A 40 -5.52 9.90 -1.85
CA HIS A 40 -4.41 9.81 -0.90
C HIS A 40 -3.36 8.84 -1.47
N ALA A 41 -2.23 9.37 -1.88
CA ALA A 41 -1.10 8.62 -2.40
C ALA A 41 -0.09 8.36 -1.28
N TYR A 42 0.58 7.21 -1.35
CA TYR A 42 1.62 6.82 -0.40
C TYR A 42 2.91 6.51 -1.16
N ARG A 43 4.05 6.91 -0.59
CA ARG A 43 5.38 6.69 -1.17
C ARG A 43 6.31 6.12 -0.11
N LEU A 44 7.11 5.11 -0.44
CA LEU A 44 8.12 4.60 0.46
C LEU A 44 9.17 5.68 0.79
N THR A 45 9.50 5.81 2.06
CA THR A 45 10.68 6.56 2.51
C THR A 45 11.94 5.71 2.35
N ALA A 46 13.11 6.31 2.56
CA ALA A 46 14.36 5.54 2.60
C ALA A 46 14.32 4.44 3.68
N ALA A 47 13.72 4.72 4.85
CA ALA A 47 13.55 3.74 5.93
C ALA A 47 12.58 2.63 5.53
N GLY A 48 11.45 2.96 4.91
CA GLY A 48 10.51 1.96 4.40
C GLY A 48 11.13 1.07 3.32
N PHE A 49 11.97 1.64 2.46
CA PHE A 49 12.69 0.88 1.43
C PHE A 49 13.73 -0.06 2.03
N ALA A 50 14.51 0.40 3.02
CA ALA A 50 15.48 -0.44 3.74
C ALA A 50 14.78 -1.63 4.42
N LEU A 51 13.70 -1.36 5.15
CA LEU A 51 12.91 -2.41 5.81
C LEU A 51 12.41 -3.46 4.80
N ALA A 52 11.90 -3.02 3.64
CA ALA A 52 11.40 -3.93 2.61
C ALA A 52 12.51 -4.83 2.03
N LEU A 53 13.77 -4.38 2.02
CA LEU A 53 14.91 -5.18 1.57
C LEU A 53 15.41 -6.16 2.63
N GLU A 54 15.21 -5.85 3.92
CA GLU A 54 15.56 -6.75 5.02
C GLU A 54 14.57 -7.89 5.18
N MET A 55 13.33 -7.71 4.71
CA MET A 55 12.32 -8.76 4.72
C MET A 55 12.68 -9.83 3.67
N PRO A 56 12.84 -11.10 4.07
CA PRO A 56 13.02 -12.18 3.12
C PRO A 56 11.79 -12.26 2.21
N ASP A 57 12.02 -12.61 0.95
CA ASP A 57 10.96 -12.75 -0.04
C ASP A 57 10.12 -14.01 0.26
N ASP A 58 9.17 -13.90 1.18
CA ASP A 58 8.19 -14.96 1.49
C ASP A 58 7.01 -14.95 0.49
N ARG A 59 7.28 -14.62 -0.79
CA ARG A 59 6.29 -14.67 -1.89
C ARG A 59 5.62 -16.03 -2.08
N GLU A 60 6.10 -17.09 -1.45
CA GLU A 60 5.41 -18.39 -1.40
C GLU A 60 4.08 -18.33 -0.60
N THR A 61 3.87 -17.31 0.23
CA THR A 61 2.71 -17.20 1.13
C THR A 61 1.58 -16.32 0.58
N PHE A 62 1.81 -15.56 -0.50
CA PHE A 62 0.76 -14.77 -1.14
C PHE A 62 0.07 -15.61 -2.20
N PRO A 63 -1.16 -16.14 -1.96
CA PRO A 63 -1.88 -16.85 -3.00
C PRO A 63 -2.11 -15.87 -4.16
N SER A 64 -1.40 -16.12 -5.26
CA SER A 64 -1.63 -15.46 -6.53
C SER A 64 -3.07 -15.75 -6.91
N GLY A 65 -3.91 -14.71 -6.95
CA GLY A 65 -5.36 -14.84 -7.01
C GLY A 65 -5.84 -15.77 -8.13
N GLY A 66 -6.65 -16.77 -7.76
CA GLY A 66 -7.27 -17.70 -8.69
C GLY A 66 -8.55 -18.28 -8.12
N ALA A 67 -9.66 -17.94 -8.78
CA ALA A 67 -11.00 -18.52 -8.68
C ALA A 67 -11.79 -18.32 -7.37
N LEU A 68 -12.86 -17.54 -7.45
CA LEU A 68 -14.21 -18.01 -7.09
C LEU A 68 -15.21 -17.27 -7.97
N ALA A 69 -15.97 -18.10 -8.70
CA ALA A 69 -17.06 -17.75 -9.61
C ALA A 69 -18.24 -17.10 -8.90
#